data_AF-B7J676-F1
#
_entry.id   AF-B7J676-F1
#
_cell.length_a   1.000
_cell.length_b   1.000
_cell.length_c   1.000
_cell.angle_alpha   90.00
_cell.angle_beta   90.00
_cell.angle_gamma   90.00
#
_symmetry.space_group_name_H-M   'P 1'
#
loop_
_entity.id
_entity.type
_entity.pdbx_description
1 polymer ?
#
loop_
_entity_poly.entity_id
_entity_poly.type
_entity_poly.pdbx_seq_one_letter_code
_entity_poly.pdbx_strand_id
1 'polypeptide(L)'
;MFWPLSGLGQDMPLRASALHAGPMQGYLAVRSAQLWLQTLGPARVQVAFWPEGREEARRLTKIVTTKAQTQFTALLTLDDLAPGTRYATRVLPDGQALAAFPFTVHTLSLWQWRRPGAPRQGHVMDVSSPM
;
A
#
# COMPACT_ATOMS: atom_id res chain seq x y z
N MET A 1 -12.34 47.33 -33.21
CA MET A 1 -13.75 46.92 -33.04
C MET A 1 -13.76 45.39 -33.13
N PHE A 2 -13.83 44.72 -31.98
CA PHE A 2 -14.25 43.32 -31.77
C PHE A 2 -13.32 42.18 -32.24
N TRP A 3 -12.47 41.72 -31.31
CA TRP A 3 -11.95 40.35 -31.27
C TRP A 3 -12.92 39.51 -30.42
N PRO A 4 -13.35 38.30 -30.83
CA PRO A 4 -14.22 37.49 -29.99
C PRO A 4 -13.45 36.89 -28.82
N LEU A 5 -13.99 37.11 -27.62
CA LEU A 5 -13.60 36.43 -26.39
C LEU A 5 -13.88 34.93 -26.52
N SER A 6 -12.86 34.15 -26.86
CA SER A 6 -12.83 32.72 -26.53
C SER A 6 -12.52 32.60 -25.05
N GLY A 7 -13.54 32.80 -24.22
CA GLY A 7 -13.48 32.70 -22.77
C GLY A 7 -14.35 31.56 -22.27
N LEU A 8 -13.87 30.32 -22.40
CA LEU A 8 -14.19 29.24 -21.46
C LEU A 8 -12.88 28.57 -21.08
N GLY A 9 -12.07 29.31 -20.33
CA GLY A 9 -11.09 28.70 -19.43
C GLY A 9 -11.85 27.88 -18.40
N GLN A 10 -11.89 26.57 -18.61
CA GLN A 10 -12.02 25.64 -17.51
C GLN A 10 -10.59 25.36 -17.05
N ASP A 11 -10.02 26.30 -16.28
CA ASP A 11 -8.83 26.04 -15.48
C ASP A 11 -9.21 25.05 -14.37
N MET A 12 -9.53 23.80 -14.74
CA MET A 12 -9.62 22.72 -13.79
C MET A 12 -8.23 22.61 -13.18
N PRO A 13 -8.04 22.91 -11.88
CA PRO A 13 -6.70 23.11 -11.36
C PRO A 13 -5.93 21.81 -11.56
N LEU A 14 -4.78 21.91 -12.25
CA LEU A 14 -3.82 20.83 -12.48
C LEU A 14 -3.44 20.04 -11.20
N ARG A 15 -3.82 20.56 -10.03
CA ARG A 15 -3.59 19.99 -8.70
C ARG A 15 -4.34 18.68 -8.42
N ALA A 16 -5.54 18.48 -8.97
CA ALA A 16 -6.32 17.27 -8.68
C ALA A 16 -5.79 16.02 -9.41
N SER A 17 -5.06 16.22 -10.51
CA SER A 17 -4.66 15.14 -11.43
C SER A 17 -3.22 14.67 -11.25
N ALA A 18 -2.46 15.26 -10.33
CA ALA A 18 -1.04 14.97 -10.17
C ALA A 18 -0.60 14.93 -8.70
N LEU A 19 0.31 14.00 -8.42
CA LEU A 19 1.09 13.98 -7.18
C LEU A 19 2.36 14.80 -7.37
N HIS A 20 2.87 15.38 -6.29
CA HIS A 20 4.21 15.97 -6.31
C HIS A 20 5.28 14.86 -6.36
N ALA A 21 5.06 13.76 -5.64
CA ALA A 21 5.92 12.58 -5.65
C ALA A 21 5.14 11.30 -5.29
N GLY A 22 5.67 10.16 -5.73
CA GLY A 22 5.06 8.84 -5.54
C GLY A 22 3.94 8.53 -6.55
N PRO A 23 3.09 7.53 -6.27
CA PRO A 23 3.06 6.71 -5.05
C PRO A 23 4.26 5.75 -4.95
N MET A 24 4.76 5.53 -3.74
CA MET A 24 5.85 4.58 -3.45
C MET A 24 5.43 3.57 -2.38
N GLN A 25 5.95 2.34 -2.48
CA GLN A 25 5.83 1.34 -1.43
C GLN A 25 6.55 1.84 -0.16
N GLY A 26 5.83 1.92 0.96
CA GLY A 26 6.41 2.00 2.29
C GLY A 26 6.80 0.60 2.76
N TYR A 27 6.35 0.21 3.96
CA TYR A 27 6.56 -1.16 4.42
C TYR A 27 5.65 -2.17 3.69
N LEU A 28 6.09 -3.43 3.66
CA LEU A 28 5.32 -4.60 3.24
C LEU A 28 5.33 -5.64 4.36
N ALA A 29 4.16 -6.17 4.67
CA ALA A 29 3.97 -7.25 5.64
C ALA A 29 3.13 -8.38 5.05
N VAL A 30 2.87 -9.40 5.86
CA VAL A 30 2.06 -10.56 5.48
C VAL A 30 0.57 -10.19 5.31
N ARG A 31 0.06 -9.25 6.12
CA ARG A 31 -1.37 -8.85 6.12
C ARG A 31 -1.59 -7.34 6.08
N SER A 32 -0.54 -6.55 5.87
CA SER A 32 -0.66 -5.11 5.71
C SER A 32 0.45 -4.57 4.81
N ALA A 33 0.22 -3.39 4.26
CA ALA A 33 1.20 -2.67 3.47
C ALA A 33 1.00 -1.16 3.66
N GLN A 34 2.04 -0.39 3.41
CA GLN A 34 1.96 1.06 3.42
C GLN A 34 2.30 1.64 2.05
N LEU A 35 1.61 2.70 1.69
CA LEU A 35 1.93 3.54 0.55
C LEU A 35 2.27 4.94 1.05
N TRP A 36 3.38 5.46 0.55
CA TRP A 36 3.75 6.86 0.73
C TRP A 36 3.47 7.64 -0.55
N LEU A 37 3.00 8.87 -0.41
CA LEU A 37 2.89 9.83 -1.51
C LEU A 37 2.96 11.26 -1.00
N GLN A 38 3.14 12.20 -1.91
CA GLN A 38 3.14 13.62 -1.62
C GLN A 38 2.22 14.36 -2.59
N THR A 39 1.33 15.19 -2.07
CA THR A 39 0.42 16.02 -2.86
C THR A 39 1.00 17.41 -3.13
N LEU A 40 0.50 18.10 -4.16
CA LEU A 40 0.93 19.46 -4.51
C LEU A 40 0.46 20.55 -3.50
N GLY A 41 -0.39 20.17 -2.55
CA GLY A 41 -0.95 21.03 -1.50
C GLY A 41 -1.81 20.23 -0.53
N PRO A 42 -2.59 20.88 0.36
CA PRO A 42 -3.49 20.18 1.27
C PRO A 42 -4.55 19.36 0.51
N ALA A 43 -4.74 18.10 0.90
CA ALA A 43 -5.70 17.18 0.30
C ALA A 43 -6.13 16.10 1.30
N ARG A 44 -7.32 15.53 1.09
CA ARG A 44 -7.80 14.33 1.80
C ARG A 44 -7.56 13.11 0.91
N VAL A 45 -6.54 12.32 1.24
CA VAL A 45 -6.09 11.21 0.39
C VAL A 45 -6.60 9.89 0.92
N GLN A 46 -7.09 9.04 0.01
CA GLN A 46 -7.38 7.62 0.23
C GLN A 46 -6.75 6.78 -0.87
N VAL A 47 -6.60 5.49 -0.61
CA VAL A 47 -6.29 4.50 -1.63
C VAL A 47 -7.43 3.50 -1.69
N ALA A 48 -7.94 3.27 -2.90
CA ALA A 48 -8.74 2.10 -3.20
C ALA A 48 -7.84 0.93 -3.55
N PHE A 49 -8.16 -0.26 -3.07
CA PHE A 49 -7.40 -1.46 -3.34
C PHE A 49 -8.28 -2.71 -3.38
N TRP A 50 -7.90 -3.67 -4.22
CA TRP A 50 -8.58 -4.94 -4.40
C TRP A 50 -7.59 -6.02 -4.85
N PRO A 51 -7.83 -7.31 -4.54
CA PRO A 51 -7.04 -8.39 -5.12
C PRO A 51 -7.09 -8.31 -6.65
N GLU A 52 -5.97 -8.53 -7.34
CA GLU A 52 -5.94 -8.49 -8.81
C GLU A 52 -7.00 -9.45 -9.40
N GLY A 53 -7.77 -8.95 -10.37
CA GLY A 53 -8.88 -9.68 -10.98
C GLY A 53 -10.19 -9.70 -10.17
N ARG A 54 -10.26 -9.03 -9.00
CA ARG A 54 -11.46 -8.97 -8.14
C ARG A 54 -11.84 -7.55 -7.75
N GLU A 55 -12.11 -6.67 -8.72
CA GLU A 55 -12.45 -5.26 -8.46
C GLU A 55 -13.75 -5.10 -7.64
N GLU A 56 -14.65 -6.08 -7.68
CA GLU A 56 -15.83 -6.16 -6.84
C GLU A 56 -15.51 -6.25 -5.33
N ALA A 57 -14.32 -6.72 -4.96
CA ALA A 57 -13.84 -6.80 -3.57
C ALA A 57 -13.09 -5.53 -3.12
N ARG A 58 -13.34 -4.40 -3.80
CA ARG A 58 -12.68 -3.12 -3.54
C ARG A 58 -12.92 -2.61 -2.11
N ARG A 59 -11.82 -2.21 -1.47
CA ARG A 59 -11.78 -1.57 -0.16
C ARG A 59 -11.09 -0.21 -0.25
N LEU A 60 -11.32 0.63 0.74
CA LEU A 60 -10.67 1.94 0.90
C LEU A 60 -9.82 1.94 2.17
N THR A 61 -8.68 2.61 2.12
CA THR A 61 -7.91 2.92 3.33
C THR A 61 -8.63 3.97 4.16
N LYS A 62 -8.15 4.21 5.40
CA LYS A 62 -8.51 5.43 6.13
C LYS A 62 -8.06 6.68 5.36
N ILE A 63 -8.79 7.79 5.54
CA ILE A 63 -8.43 9.09 4.98
C ILE A 63 -7.21 9.65 5.73
N VAL A 64 -6.21 10.12 4.98
CA VAL A 64 -5.09 10.91 5.51
C VAL A 64 -5.17 12.33 4.95
N THR A 65 -5.11 13.34 5.83
CA THR A 65 -5.10 14.75 5.41
C THR A 65 -3.66 15.24 5.32
N THR A 66 -3.23 15.66 4.14
CA THR A 66 -1.90 16.23 3.92
C THR A 66 -1.85 17.68 4.38
N LYS A 67 -0.77 18.08 5.06
CA LYS A 67 -0.63 19.42 5.64
C LYS A 67 0.77 19.97 5.42
N ALA A 68 0.92 21.28 5.46
CA ALA A 68 2.23 21.93 5.26
C ALA A 68 3.27 21.46 6.28
N GLN A 69 2.87 21.20 7.53
CA GLN A 69 3.75 20.74 8.61
C GLN A 69 4.37 19.37 8.31
N THR A 70 3.72 18.54 7.49
CA THR A 70 4.23 17.24 7.04
C THR A 70 4.65 17.28 5.57
N GLN A 71 4.93 18.49 5.04
CA GLN A 71 5.32 18.70 3.64
C GLN A 71 4.33 18.11 2.63
N PHE A 72 3.04 18.10 2.98
CA PHE A 72 1.97 17.50 2.19
C PHE A 72 2.14 16.01 1.88
N THR A 73 2.84 15.28 2.74
CA THR A 73 3.00 13.82 2.61
C THR A 73 1.83 13.06 3.26
N ALA A 74 1.53 11.88 2.70
CA ALA A 74 0.57 10.93 3.25
C ALA A 74 1.19 9.53 3.33
N LEU A 75 0.95 8.86 4.45
CA LEU A 75 1.25 7.44 4.68
C LEU A 75 -0.07 6.68 4.81
N LEU A 76 -0.47 5.96 3.76
CA LEU A 76 -1.72 5.23 3.70
C LEU A 76 -1.46 3.75 4.02
N THR A 77 -2.20 3.21 4.98
CA THR A 77 -2.07 1.80 5.36
C THR A 77 -3.20 0.99 4.73
N LEU A 78 -2.83 -0.05 3.99
CA LEU A 78 -3.70 -1.10 3.49
C LEU A 78 -3.65 -2.24 4.52
N ASP A 79 -4.73 -2.44 5.26
CA ASP A 79 -4.83 -3.44 6.31
C ASP A 79 -5.72 -4.63 5.89
N ASP A 80 -5.67 -5.69 6.69
CA ASP A 80 -6.43 -6.93 6.50
C ASP A 80 -6.25 -7.51 5.08
N LEU A 81 -4.99 -7.60 4.66
CA LEU A 81 -4.61 -8.22 3.41
C LEU A 81 -4.45 -9.74 3.58
N ALA A 82 -4.69 -10.47 2.50
CA ALA A 82 -4.42 -11.90 2.43
C ALA A 82 -2.91 -12.12 2.17
N PRO A 83 -2.27 -13.08 2.84
CA PRO A 83 -0.86 -13.43 2.58
C PRO A 83 -0.60 -13.80 1.11
N GLY A 84 0.60 -13.51 0.61
CA GLY A 84 1.04 -13.90 -0.74
C GLY A 84 0.13 -13.42 -1.89
N THR A 85 -0.66 -12.35 -1.69
CA THR A 85 -1.66 -11.87 -2.63
C THR A 85 -1.24 -10.54 -3.27
N ARG A 86 -1.51 -10.40 -4.57
CA ARG A 86 -1.33 -9.15 -5.33
C ARG A 86 -2.59 -8.30 -5.25
N TYR A 87 -2.42 -7.03 -4.97
CA TYR A 87 -3.48 -6.03 -4.87
C TYR A 87 -3.26 -4.93 -5.88
N ALA A 88 -4.22 -4.71 -6.77
CA ALA A 88 -4.29 -3.50 -7.57
C ALA A 88 -4.74 -2.33 -6.68
N THR A 89 -4.20 -1.15 -6.95
CA THR A 89 -4.52 0.05 -6.18
C THR A 89 -4.80 1.27 -7.07
N ARG A 90 -5.55 2.21 -6.51
CA ARG A 90 -5.85 3.50 -7.13
C ARG A 90 -5.84 4.59 -6.06
N VAL A 91 -5.04 5.62 -6.26
CA VAL A 91 -4.97 6.78 -5.36
C VAL A 91 -6.13 7.73 -5.64
N LEU A 92 -6.77 8.24 -4.57
CA LEU A 92 -7.89 9.18 -4.63
C LEU A 92 -7.62 10.41 -3.76
N PRO A 93 -6.90 11.43 -4.27
CA PRO A 93 -6.87 12.75 -3.64
C PRO A 93 -8.24 13.40 -3.77
N ASP A 94 -8.81 13.85 -2.65
CA ASP A 94 -10.12 14.51 -2.57
C ASP A 94 -11.26 13.71 -3.22
N GLY A 95 -11.13 12.37 -3.22
CA GLY A 95 -12.12 11.44 -3.77
C GLY A 95 -12.04 11.24 -5.28
N GLN A 96 -11.17 11.96 -6.00
CA GLN A 96 -10.99 11.80 -7.43
C GLN A 96 -9.85 10.84 -7.74
N ALA A 97 -10.14 9.77 -8.50
CA ALA A 97 -9.13 8.83 -8.93
C ALA A 97 -8.10 9.47 -9.87
N LEU A 98 -6.81 9.25 -9.59
CA LEU A 98 -5.75 9.56 -10.54
C LEU A 98 -5.73 8.53 -11.68
N ALA A 99 -5.74 9.00 -12.92
CA ALA A 99 -5.76 8.14 -14.10
C ALA A 99 -4.41 7.41 -14.36
N ALA A 100 -3.29 8.00 -13.94
CA ALA A 100 -1.95 7.64 -14.42
C ALA A 100 -1.01 7.02 -13.37
N PHE A 101 -1.52 6.32 -12.35
CA PHE A 101 -0.68 5.70 -11.32
C PHE A 101 -1.20 4.34 -10.84
N PRO A 102 -1.35 3.34 -11.73
CA PRO A 102 -1.62 1.97 -11.29
C PRO A 102 -0.41 1.48 -10.49
N PHE A 103 -0.63 1.16 -9.22
CA PHE A 103 0.39 0.62 -8.33
C PHE A 103 -0.10 -0.72 -7.79
N THR A 104 0.74 -1.75 -7.85
CA THR A 104 0.43 -3.07 -7.31
C THR A 104 1.20 -3.31 -6.01
N VAL A 105 0.49 -3.76 -4.98
CA VAL A 105 1.07 -4.22 -3.70
C VAL A 105 1.10 -5.75 -3.72
N HIS A 106 2.22 -6.36 -3.34
CA HIS A 106 2.33 -7.81 -3.18
C HIS A 106 2.73 -8.15 -1.75
N THR A 107 1.80 -8.71 -0.98
CA THR A 107 2.06 -9.10 0.43
C THR A 107 3.01 -10.27 0.52
N LEU A 108 3.72 -10.38 1.64
CA LEU A 108 4.60 -11.51 1.91
C LEU A 108 3.82 -12.82 2.08
N SER A 109 4.41 -13.93 1.66
CA SER A 109 3.88 -15.27 1.93
C SER A 109 3.98 -15.59 3.42
N LEU A 110 2.94 -16.25 3.95
CA LEU A 110 2.96 -16.76 5.33
C LEU A 110 3.88 -17.99 5.40
N TRP A 111 4.98 -17.89 6.15
CA TRP A 111 5.85 -19.03 6.45
C TRP A 111 5.34 -19.77 7.70
N GLN A 112 4.82 -20.98 7.56
CA GLN A 112 4.19 -21.73 8.67
C GLN A 112 4.83 -23.07 9.04
N TRP A 113 5.99 -23.44 8.47
CA TRP A 113 6.59 -24.76 8.74
C TRP A 113 7.96 -24.65 9.44
N ARG A 114 7.98 -24.88 10.76
CA ARG A 114 9.15 -25.48 11.42
C ARG A 114 8.89 -26.98 11.55
N ARG A 115 9.84 -27.81 11.10
CA ARG A 115 9.84 -29.24 11.49
C ARG A 115 10.23 -29.31 12.98
N PRO A 116 9.69 -30.25 13.77
CA PRO A 116 10.25 -30.53 15.09
C PRO A 116 11.74 -30.86 14.90
N GLY A 117 12.61 -30.22 15.69
CA GLY A 117 14.02 -30.59 15.74
C GLY A 117 14.13 -32.07 16.15
N ALA A 118 14.99 -32.82 15.46
CA ALA A 118 15.20 -34.24 15.77
C ALA A 118 15.47 -34.39 17.28
N PRO A 119 14.84 -35.38 17.96
CA PRO A 119 15.10 -35.60 19.37
C PRO A 119 16.60 -35.85 19.56
N ARG A 120 17.21 -35.17 20.53
CA ARG A 120 18.59 -35.41 20.93
C ARG A 120 18.65 -36.87 21.40
N GLN A 121 19.31 -37.74 20.63
CA GLN A 121 19.59 -39.09 21.10
C GLN A 121 20.39 -38.97 22.39
N GLY A 122 19.78 -39.30 23.52
CA GLY A 122 20.48 -39.48 24.77
C GLY A 122 21.43 -40.66 24.56
N HIS A 123 22.73 -40.39 24.58
CA HIS A 123 23.73 -41.44 24.69
C HIS A 123 23.58 -42.05 26.08
N VAL A 124 22.83 -43.16 26.18
CA VAL A 124 22.84 -44.01 27.37
C VAL A 124 24.21 -44.65 27.42
N MET A 125 25.06 -44.18 28.34
CA MET A 125 26.28 -44.92 28.70
C MET A 125 25.84 -46.21 29.39
N ASP A 126 26.01 -47.33 28.71
CA ASP A 126 25.96 -48.64 29.34
C ASP A 126 27.21 -48.80 30.21
N VAL A 127 27.09 -48.50 31.50
CA VAL A 127 28.09 -48.86 32.50
C VAL A 127 27.73 -50.23 33.04
N SER A 128 28.09 -51.25 32.26
CA SER A 128 28.08 -52.64 32.71
C SER A 128 29.45 -53.25 32.46
N SER A 129 30.41 -52.92 33.34
CA SER A 129 31.54 -53.83 33.63
C SER A 129 31.11 -54.74 34.78
N PRO A 130 31.48 -56.03 34.74
CA PRO A 130 32.46 -56.46 35.74
C PRO A 130 33.48 -57.52 35.27
N MET A 131 34.65 -57.40 35.91
CA MET A 131 35.70 -58.38 36.28
C MET A 131 36.35 -59.26 35.22
#